data_AF-A0AAD6K577-F1
#
_entry.id   AF-A0AAD6K577-F1
#
_cell.length_a   1.000
_cell.length_b   1.000
_cell.length_c   1.000
_cell.angle_alpha   90.00
_cell.angle_beta   90.00
_cell.angle_gamma   90.00
#
_symmetry.space_group_name_H-M   'P 1'
#
loop_
_entity.id
_entity.type
_entity.pdbx_description
1 polymer ?
#
loop_
_entity_poly.entity_id
_entity_poly.type
_entity_poly.pdbx_seq_one_letter_code
_entity_poly.pdbx_strand_id
1 'polypeptide(L)'
;MGKGKEITTSLKKLDLNSNFMACTPSKSSLFSPTLQSPGLLSCRRRLGKSKPPSLVSLCLGVIGKNLQEIIAHLSDISIAFPPHIRITIAAIARRRKMLCDEVIIPLADTSWEILDISGSEVTDSGLIEVAKTCKFLQAIDIRY
;
A
#
# COMPACT_ATOMS: atom_id res chain seq x y z
N MET A 1 -15.06 31.13 19.40
CA MET A 1 -15.36 30.61 18.05
C MET A 1 -14.22 30.97 17.11
N GLY A 2 -13.67 30.03 16.32
CA GLY A 2 -12.73 30.43 15.26
C GLY A 2 -11.86 29.39 14.53
N LYS A 3 -11.74 28.12 14.98
CA LYS A 3 -10.79 27.16 14.38
C LYS A 3 -11.38 26.12 13.41
N GLY A 4 -12.68 26.18 13.11
CA GLY A 4 -13.35 25.19 12.24
C GLY A 4 -13.32 25.50 10.74
N LYS A 5 -12.99 26.73 10.34
CA LYS A 5 -13.06 27.19 8.93
C LYS A 5 -11.75 27.05 8.15
N GLU A 6 -10.62 26.83 8.81
CA GLU A 6 -9.29 26.81 8.17
C GLU A 6 -8.90 25.41 7.63
N ILE A 7 -9.50 24.35 8.19
CA ILE A 7 -9.24 22.97 7.76
C ILE A 7 -9.93 22.69 6.41
N THR A 8 -11.07 23.33 6.14
CA THR A 8 -11.84 23.10 4.90
C THR A 8 -11.27 23.82 3.67
N THR A 9 -10.39 24.81 3.85
CA THR A 9 -9.70 25.49 2.75
C THR A 9 -8.44 24.74 2.32
N SER A 10 -7.75 24.08 3.25
CA SER A 10 -6.53 23.31 2.95
C SER A 10 -6.81 22.02 2.16
N LEU A 11 -7.98 21.40 2.36
CA LEU A 11 -8.40 20.20 1.61
C LEU A 11 -8.77 20.50 0.15
N LYS A 12 -9.00 21.76 -0.23
CA LYS A 12 -9.30 22.15 -1.62
C LYS A 12 -8.06 22.20 -2.51
N LYS A 13 -6.85 22.11 -1.95
CA LYS A 13 -5.59 22.18 -2.69
C LYS A 13 -4.98 20.81 -3.02
N LEU A 14 -5.67 19.72 -2.67
CA LEU A 14 -5.31 18.39 -3.14
C LEU A 14 -5.92 18.20 -4.53
N ASP A 15 -5.18 18.60 -5.56
CA ASP A 15 -5.52 18.30 -6.94
C ASP A 15 -5.38 16.79 -7.18
N LEU A 16 -6.49 16.06 -7.04
CA LEU A 16 -6.59 14.62 -7.30
C LEU A 16 -7.04 14.37 -8.74
N ASN A 17 -6.52 15.12 -9.70
CA ASN A 17 -6.83 14.90 -11.11
C ASN A 17 -6.21 13.57 -11.60
N SER A 18 -6.91 12.47 -11.35
CA SER A 18 -6.71 11.23 -12.06
C SER A 18 -7.45 11.37 -13.39
N ASN A 19 -6.73 11.66 -14.46
CA ASN A 19 -7.20 11.51 -15.84
C ASN A 19 -7.66 10.05 -16.05
N PHE A 20 -8.89 9.76 -15.67
CA PHE A 20 -9.57 8.52 -15.98
C PHE A 20 -10.08 8.70 -17.40
N MET A 21 -9.30 8.25 -18.39
CA MET A 21 -9.81 8.14 -19.76
C MET A 21 -11.05 7.26 -19.75
N ALA A 22 -12.21 7.89 -19.85
CA ALA A 22 -13.47 7.22 -20.12
C ALA A 22 -13.41 6.73 -21.57
N CYS A 23 -13.15 5.43 -21.77
CA CYS A 23 -13.39 4.80 -23.07
C CYS A 23 -14.90 4.83 -23.35
N THR A 24 -15.32 5.66 -24.28
CA THR A 24 -16.67 5.65 -24.84
C THR A 24 -16.82 4.45 -25.80
N PRO A 25 -17.94 3.73 -25.81
CA PRO A 25 -18.14 2.62 -26.73
C PRO A 25 -18.63 3.13 -28.09
N SER A 26 -17.73 3.26 -29.07
CA SER A 26 -18.11 3.40 -30.48
C SER A 26 -18.49 2.02 -31.04
N LYS A 27 -19.76 1.86 -31.42
CA LYS A 27 -20.24 0.69 -32.17
C LYS A 27 -19.68 0.76 -33.59
N SER A 28 -18.88 -0.21 -34.00
CA SER A 28 -18.85 -0.70 -35.37
C SER A 28 -18.35 -2.14 -35.40
N SER A 29 -18.93 -2.86 -36.34
CA SER A 29 -19.07 -4.30 -36.39
C SER A 29 -18.03 -4.98 -37.27
N LEU A 30 -17.80 -6.26 -36.96
CA LEU A 30 -17.59 -7.41 -37.86
C LEU A 30 -16.25 -8.14 -37.74
N PHE A 31 -16.41 -9.48 -37.75
CA PHE A 31 -15.45 -10.56 -38.03
C PHE A 31 -14.70 -11.20 -36.84
N SER A 32 -15.25 -12.33 -36.40
CA SER A 32 -14.52 -13.47 -35.81
C SER A 32 -14.01 -14.37 -36.97
N PRO A 33 -12.97 -15.23 -36.81
CA PRO A 33 -13.14 -16.43 -35.97
C PRO A 33 -11.88 -16.98 -35.23
N THR A 34 -12.14 -17.73 -34.15
CA THR A 34 -11.42 -18.92 -33.61
C THR A 34 -10.13 -18.82 -32.74
N LEU A 35 -10.29 -19.26 -31.46
CA LEU A 35 -9.46 -20.13 -30.57
C LEU A 35 -7.90 -20.07 -30.71
N GLN A 36 -7.04 -19.93 -29.69
CA GLN A 36 -7.04 -20.41 -28.30
C GLN A 36 -5.83 -19.81 -27.53
N SER A 37 -6.06 -19.15 -26.38
CA SER A 37 -5.18 -19.18 -25.19
C SER A 37 -5.77 -18.28 -24.10
N PRO A 38 -6.48 -18.82 -23.08
CA PRO A 38 -6.87 -18.06 -21.92
C PRO A 38 -5.81 -18.24 -20.83
N GLY A 39 -5.10 -17.18 -20.46
CA GLY A 39 -4.22 -17.30 -19.30
C GLY A 39 -3.55 -16.01 -18.84
N LEU A 40 -3.37 -15.03 -19.71
CA LEU A 40 -2.72 -13.78 -19.33
C LEU A 40 -3.62 -12.62 -19.75
N LEU A 41 -3.86 -11.72 -18.79
CA LEU A 41 -4.67 -10.50 -18.89
C LEU A 41 -6.19 -10.74 -18.78
N SER A 42 -6.66 -11.00 -17.56
CA SER A 42 -7.52 -10.03 -16.88
C SER A 42 -8.12 -10.63 -15.61
N CYS A 43 -7.47 -10.43 -14.47
CA CYS A 43 -8.23 -10.15 -13.25
C CYS A 43 -8.85 -8.75 -13.36
N ARG A 44 -9.63 -8.51 -14.43
CA ARG A 44 -10.68 -7.51 -14.42
C ARG A 44 -11.65 -8.10 -13.40
N ARG A 45 -11.47 -7.68 -12.14
CA ARG A 45 -12.37 -7.98 -11.03
C ARG A 45 -13.76 -8.01 -11.63
N ARG A 46 -14.46 -9.14 -11.45
CA ARG A 46 -15.86 -9.28 -11.86
C ARG A 46 -16.53 -7.95 -11.56
N LEU A 47 -16.95 -7.25 -12.61
CA LEU A 47 -17.49 -5.90 -12.51
C LEU A 47 -18.92 -6.00 -11.97
N GLY A 48 -19.07 -6.60 -10.79
CA GLY A 48 -20.11 -6.17 -9.87
C GLY A 48 -19.75 -4.76 -9.42
N LYS A 49 -20.75 -3.90 -9.26
CA LYS A 49 -20.60 -2.54 -8.75
C LYS A 49 -19.86 -2.60 -7.40
N SER A 50 -18.54 -2.47 -7.40
CA SER A 50 -17.77 -2.49 -6.16
C SER A 50 -18.01 -1.18 -5.45
N LYS A 51 -18.30 -1.25 -4.15
CA LYS A 51 -18.35 -0.05 -3.30
C LYS A 51 -17.08 0.78 -3.53
N PRO A 52 -17.18 2.13 -3.49
CA PRO A 52 -16.00 2.96 -3.59
C PRO A 52 -15.00 2.57 -2.50
N PRO A 53 -13.68 2.67 -2.78
CA PRO A 53 -12.66 2.42 -1.77
C PRO A 53 -12.88 3.29 -0.54
N SER A 54 -12.60 2.76 0.65
CA SER A 54 -12.66 3.56 1.87
C SER A 54 -11.59 4.65 1.82
N LEU A 55 -11.82 5.76 2.53
CA LEU A 55 -10.82 6.81 2.66
C LEU A 55 -9.47 6.27 3.15
N VAL A 56 -9.47 5.35 4.11
CA VAL A 56 -8.26 4.69 4.62
C VAL A 56 -7.51 3.99 3.49
N SER A 57 -8.20 3.22 2.65
CA SER A 57 -7.56 2.52 1.53
C SER A 57 -7.00 3.48 0.48
N LEU A 58 -7.67 4.61 0.24
CA LEU A 58 -7.19 5.66 -0.65
C LEU A 58 -5.93 6.32 -0.08
N CYS A 59 -5.95 6.68 1.21
CA CYS A 59 -4.80 7.28 1.91
C CYS A 59 -3.59 6.33 1.91
N LEU A 60 -3.79 5.04 2.20
CA LEU A 60 -2.74 4.03 2.11
C LEU A 60 -2.18 3.89 0.69
N GLY A 61 -3.02 4.02 -0.33
CA GLY A 61 -2.58 4.06 -1.73
C GLY A 61 -1.69 5.26 -2.03
N VAL A 62 -2.03 6.45 -1.51
CA VAL A 62 -1.23 7.67 -1.67
C VAL A 62 0.09 7.59 -0.91
N ILE A 63 0.08 7.15 0.35
CA ILE A 63 1.29 6.88 1.15
C ILE A 63 2.18 5.89 0.41
N GLY A 64 1.58 4.79 -0.04
CA GLY A 64 2.26 3.77 -0.82
C GLY A 64 2.87 4.31 -2.09
N LYS A 65 2.20 5.23 -2.80
CA LYS A 65 2.69 5.87 -4.02
C LYS A 65 3.96 6.69 -3.76
N ASN A 66 3.96 7.46 -2.67
CA ASN A 66 5.00 8.42 -2.30
C ASN A 66 5.94 7.87 -1.20
N LEU A 67 6.05 6.54 -1.09
CA LEU A 67 6.80 5.93 0.00
C LEU A 67 8.25 6.42 0.07
N GLN A 68 8.91 6.64 -1.08
CA GLN A 68 10.29 7.15 -1.14
C GLN A 68 10.48 8.46 -0.39
N GLU A 69 9.53 9.39 -0.51
CA GLU A 69 9.59 10.70 0.15
C GLU A 69 9.27 10.58 1.65
N ILE A 70 8.45 9.59 2.01
CA ILE A 70 7.98 9.37 3.39
C ILE A 70 9.03 8.64 4.24
N ILE A 71 9.84 7.76 3.65
CA ILE A 71 10.82 6.93 4.37
C ILE A 71 11.73 7.77 5.27
N ALA A 72 12.16 8.95 4.80
CA ALA A 72 13.03 9.85 5.56
C ALA A 72 12.43 10.37 6.88
N HIS A 73 11.10 10.32 7.01
CA HIS A 73 10.36 10.81 8.19
C HIS A 73 9.58 9.68 8.87
N LEU A 74 9.79 8.42 8.46
CA LEU A 74 8.95 7.31 8.87
C LEU A 74 9.05 7.03 10.37
N SER A 75 10.22 7.24 10.98
CA SER A 75 10.46 7.16 12.43
C SER A 75 9.53 8.05 13.23
N ASP A 76 9.25 9.24 12.73
CA ASP A 76 8.53 10.26 13.49
C ASP A 76 7.02 10.06 13.34
N ILE A 77 6.58 9.68 12.14
CA ILE A 77 5.15 9.53 11.83
C ILE A 77 4.61 8.14 12.21
N SER A 78 5.44 7.08 12.27
CA SER A 78 4.97 5.72 12.53
C SER A 78 4.32 5.58 13.91
N ILE A 79 4.77 6.38 14.87
CA ILE A 79 4.23 6.45 16.24
C ILE A 79 2.74 6.77 16.22
N ALA A 80 2.28 7.61 15.29
CA ALA A 80 0.88 7.99 15.15
C ALA A 80 0.02 6.95 14.43
N PHE A 81 0.63 5.95 13.77
CA PHE A 81 -0.10 4.93 13.03
C PHE A 81 -0.53 3.77 13.94
N PRO A 82 -1.81 3.36 13.85
CA PRO A 82 -2.26 2.11 14.45
C PRO A 82 -1.48 0.90 13.89
N PRO A 83 -1.39 -0.22 14.63
CA PRO A 83 -0.56 -1.35 14.21
C PRO A 83 -0.91 -1.95 12.83
N HIS A 84 -2.21 -2.05 12.51
CA HIS A 84 -2.67 -2.55 11.21
C HIS A 84 -2.26 -1.64 10.03
N ILE A 85 -2.09 -0.35 10.28
CA ILE A 85 -1.57 0.59 9.27
C ILE A 85 -0.08 0.36 9.07
N ARG A 86 0.69 0.18 10.16
CA ARG A 86 2.13 -0.08 10.08
C ARG A 86 2.46 -1.33 9.27
N ILE A 87 1.80 -2.46 9.55
CA ILE A 87 2.01 -3.70 8.79
C ILE A 87 1.55 -3.55 7.33
N THR A 88 0.51 -2.76 7.06
CA THR A 88 0.07 -2.49 5.68
C THR A 88 1.11 -1.68 4.90
N ILE A 89 1.75 -0.70 5.54
CA ILE A 89 2.86 0.07 4.95
C ILE A 89 4.05 -0.85 4.67
N ALA A 90 4.43 -1.71 5.61
CA ALA A 90 5.50 -2.70 5.40
C ALA A 90 5.20 -3.62 4.19
N ALA A 91 3.96 -4.12 4.08
CA ALA A 91 3.54 -4.94 2.95
C ALA A 91 3.54 -4.17 1.61
N ILE A 92 3.24 -2.86 1.63
CA ILE A 92 3.37 -2.00 0.45
C ILE A 92 4.83 -1.81 0.06
N ALA A 93 5.71 -1.53 1.03
CA ALA A 93 7.14 -1.39 0.83
C ALA A 93 7.72 -2.65 0.17
N ARG A 94 7.35 -3.83 0.68
CA ARG A 94 7.77 -5.12 0.11
C ARG A 94 7.35 -5.29 -1.33
N ARG A 95 6.07 -5.08 -1.64
CA ARG A 95 5.51 -5.19 -3.01
C ARG A 95 6.15 -4.20 -3.99
N ARG A 96 6.74 -3.12 -3.48
CA ARG A 96 7.45 -2.10 -4.26
C ARG A 96 8.96 -2.31 -4.32
N LYS A 97 9.50 -3.37 -3.71
CA LYS A 97 10.95 -3.60 -3.56
C LYS A 97 11.66 -2.45 -2.83
N MET A 98 11.00 -1.91 -1.81
CA MET A 98 11.47 -0.80 -0.98
C MET A 98 11.48 -1.17 0.51
N LEU A 99 11.36 -2.45 0.84
CA LEU A 99 11.44 -2.91 2.21
C LEU A 99 12.91 -3.19 2.56
N CYS A 100 13.43 -2.42 3.51
CA CYS A 100 14.77 -2.50 4.07
C CYS A 100 14.70 -2.15 5.56
N ASP A 101 15.84 -2.19 6.26
CA ASP A 101 15.94 -1.97 7.71
C ASP A 101 15.36 -0.62 8.14
N GLU A 102 15.67 0.43 7.38
CA GLU A 102 15.21 1.81 7.57
C GLU A 102 13.68 1.94 7.49
N VAL A 103 13.00 0.98 6.85
CA VAL A 103 11.55 0.95 6.72
C VAL A 103 10.92 0.05 7.76
N ILE A 104 11.44 -1.17 7.95
CA ILE A 104 10.79 -2.16 8.82
C ILE A 104 10.98 -1.84 10.31
N ILE A 105 12.15 -1.30 10.71
CA ILE A 105 12.44 -1.00 12.12
C ILE A 105 11.47 0.06 12.67
N PRO A 106 11.27 1.23 12.01
CA PRO A 106 10.29 2.22 12.46
C PRO A 106 8.84 1.74 12.49
N LEU A 107 8.50 0.74 11.67
CA LEU A 107 7.14 0.21 11.56
C LEU A 107 6.87 -0.92 12.55
N ALA A 108 7.92 -1.50 13.14
CA ALA A 108 7.79 -2.61 14.07
C ALA A 108 6.82 -2.28 15.20
N ASP A 109 5.96 -3.25 15.51
CA ASP A 109 4.96 -3.11 16.56
C ASP A 109 4.84 -4.42 17.32
N THR A 110 4.61 -4.32 18.64
CA THR A 110 4.50 -5.50 19.50
C THR A 110 3.41 -6.46 19.03
N SER A 111 2.32 -5.96 18.44
CA SER A 111 1.15 -6.75 18.04
C SER A 111 1.32 -7.60 16.78
N TRP A 112 2.49 -7.60 16.14
CA TRP A 112 2.72 -8.40 14.95
C TRP A 112 2.90 -9.88 15.28
N GLU A 113 2.09 -10.74 14.66
CA GLU A 113 2.16 -12.20 14.80
C GLU A 113 2.76 -12.88 13.56
N ILE A 114 2.55 -12.30 12.38
CA ILE A 114 3.03 -12.83 11.10
C ILE A 114 3.74 -11.71 10.36
N LEU A 115 4.95 -11.98 9.89
CA LEU A 115 5.75 -11.03 9.14
C LEU A 115 6.24 -11.66 7.82
N ASP A 116 6.02 -10.97 6.71
CA ASP A 116 6.53 -11.37 5.40
C ASP A 116 7.57 -10.34 4.97
N ILE A 117 8.85 -10.75 4.96
CA ILE A 117 9.99 -9.98 4.44
C ILE A 117 10.62 -10.64 3.21
N SER A 118 9.89 -11.54 2.55
CA SER A 118 10.36 -12.24 1.35
C SER A 118 10.67 -11.26 0.21
N GLY A 119 11.79 -11.50 -0.48
CA GLY A 119 12.28 -10.68 -1.60
C GLY A 119 12.54 -9.23 -1.22
N SER A 120 12.98 -8.98 0.02
CA SER A 120 13.33 -7.65 0.54
C SER A 120 14.82 -7.51 0.83
N GLU A 121 15.26 -6.28 1.05
CA GLU A 121 16.65 -5.93 1.41
C GLU A 121 16.82 -5.81 2.93
N VAL A 122 15.93 -6.45 3.72
CA VAL A 122 16.05 -6.50 5.18
C VAL A 122 17.22 -7.39 5.57
N THR A 123 18.12 -6.86 6.39
CA THR A 123 19.31 -7.58 6.85
C THR A 123 19.00 -8.40 8.11
N ASP A 124 19.88 -9.34 8.45
CA ASP A 124 19.81 -10.07 9.72
C ASP A 124 19.83 -9.12 10.92
N SER A 125 20.62 -8.05 10.86
CA SER A 125 20.64 -7.01 11.91
C SER A 125 19.29 -6.30 12.05
N GLY A 126 18.68 -5.92 10.94
CA GLY A 126 17.35 -5.31 10.96
C GLY A 126 16.29 -6.27 11.49
N LEU A 127 16.35 -7.54 11.11
CA LEU A 127 15.44 -8.57 11.61
C LEU A 127 15.61 -8.79 13.12
N ILE A 128 16.84 -8.81 13.64
CA ILE A 128 17.11 -8.88 15.08
C ILE A 128 16.47 -7.70 15.81
N GLU A 129 16.56 -6.50 15.25
CA GLU A 129 15.96 -5.29 15.84
C GLU A 129 14.43 -5.34 15.83
N VAL A 130 13.83 -5.79 14.73
CA VAL A 130 12.39 -6.04 14.63
C VAL A 130 11.95 -7.08 15.68
N ALA A 131 12.69 -8.17 15.85
CA ALA A 131 12.39 -9.21 16.84
C ALA A 131 12.50 -8.71 18.29
N LYS A 132 13.31 -7.68 18.56
CA LYS A 132 13.32 -7.02 19.88
C LYS A 132 12.00 -6.31 20.17
N THR A 133 11.32 -5.78 19.16
CA THR A 133 10.04 -5.06 19.32
C THR A 133 8.84 -6.01 19.20
N CYS A 134 8.80 -6.84 18.15
CA CYS A 134 7.66 -7.69 17.81
C CYS A 134 7.66 -8.99 18.63
N LYS A 135 7.34 -8.89 19.93
CA LYS A 135 7.40 -10.01 20.88
C LYS A 135 6.43 -11.16 20.62
N PHE A 136 5.39 -10.92 19.81
CA PHE A 136 4.36 -11.92 19.51
C PHE A 136 4.50 -12.56 18.13
N LEU A 137 5.64 -12.39 17.44
CA LEU A 137 5.89 -13.04 16.15
C LEU A 137 5.88 -14.56 16.31
N GLN A 138 5.03 -15.22 15.52
CA GLN A 138 4.85 -16.67 15.45
C GLN A 138 5.34 -17.23 14.12
N ALA A 139 5.27 -16.45 13.03
CA ALA A 139 5.68 -16.89 11.71
C ALA A 139 6.38 -15.76 10.94
N ILE A 140 7.45 -16.11 10.21
CA ILE A 140 8.21 -15.19 9.38
C ILE A 140 8.50 -15.84 8.02
N ASP A 141 8.15 -15.18 6.91
CA ASP A 141 8.56 -15.58 5.56
C ASP A 141 9.80 -14.77 5.13
N ILE A 142 10.90 -15.47 4.89
CA ILE A 142 12.23 -14.91 4.56
C ILE A 142 12.74 -15.36 3.19
N ARG A 143 11.88 -15.88 2.31
CA ARG A 143 12.33 -16.39 1.00
C ARG A 143 12.89 -15.26 0.13
N TYR A 144 14.08 -15.45 -0.42
CA TYR A 144 14.76 -14.52 -1.33
C TYR A 144 14.55 -14.91 -2.80
#